data_AF-E0S1K8-F1
#
_entry.id   AF-E0S1K8-F1
#
_cell.length_a   1.000
_cell.length_b   1.000
_cell.length_c   1.000
_cell.angle_alpha   90.00
_cell.angle_beta   90.00
_cell.angle_gamma   90.00
#
_symmetry.space_group_name_H-M   'P 1'
#
loop_
_entity.id
_entity.type
_entity.pdbx_description
1 polymer ?
#
loop_
_entity_poly.entity_id
_entity_poly.type
_entity_poly.pdbx_seq_one_letter_code
_entity_poly.pdbx_strand_id
1 'polypeptide(L)'
;MEIKGNRVVFRWAAIISYVVGFIYVKYMAWGGGMLDNKFWSDHYGLRMCIFGVLFMLCVELFAYKAGVTYQSLADKKSSRVEPLIFLGCVLLQSIGLAVWNFHEDWELAQIFFWHFTIIYYILARTGLLAAGRSGILFLLDCFQGFCVIPVMNIFLRVVAVFKREAKHDENGNVVPGKKIPAKTVATILISLFIALIVCMYAFAQLSEASETFGKVGDTFFINLDKFFKQEFWDYTVENIVYIIGSIPVGWFLFSLVGGALNNNKPYITRDGFEEETQGCHQLPAYSAYIIIGSVCLLYTLFLGTAIYDFANHKGLFAATAHEASVRAVGSFWSLIRVVLLNFAILAASCLFSRKALWEEKITRILVTVLFVFALGFAILAACNLCGVYIAIFGITPRRIMSSWVVMNVIAWCILLIVRFYKKIPAAQIGIILAAVSFSAVVCFKF
;
A
#
# COMPACT_ATOMS: atom_id res chain seq x y z
N MET A 1 7.28 -21.44 -12.20
CA MET A 1 6.73 -20.08 -12.39
C MET A 1 6.93 -19.65 -13.84
N GLU A 2 5.89 -19.19 -14.52
CA GLU A 2 5.94 -18.82 -15.94
C GLU A 2 5.35 -17.42 -16.18
N ILE A 3 6.00 -16.66 -17.07
CA ILE A 3 5.52 -15.36 -17.55
C ILE A 3 4.61 -15.62 -18.74
N LYS A 4 3.32 -15.30 -18.57
CA LYS A 4 2.26 -15.45 -19.57
C LYS A 4 2.20 -14.27 -20.55
N GLY A 5 2.68 -13.10 -20.12
CA GLY A 5 2.70 -11.87 -20.94
C GLY A 5 3.99 -11.70 -21.77
N ASN A 6 4.13 -10.52 -22.38
CA ASN A 6 5.31 -10.15 -23.16
C ASN A 6 6.59 -10.16 -22.30
N ARG A 7 7.45 -11.16 -22.52
CA ARG A 7 8.67 -11.38 -21.71
C ARG A 7 9.65 -10.21 -21.76
N VAL A 8 9.77 -9.51 -22.90
CA VAL A 8 10.62 -8.32 -23.04
C VAL A 8 10.17 -7.24 -22.06
N VAL A 9 8.86 -6.98 -22.00
CA VAL A 9 8.28 -5.96 -21.12
C VAL A 9 8.51 -6.32 -19.65
N PHE A 10 8.28 -7.58 -19.28
CA PHE A 10 8.52 -8.06 -17.91
C PHE A 10 10.00 -7.97 -17.52
N ARG A 11 10.93 -8.26 -18.43
CA ARG A 11 12.37 -8.16 -18.20
C ARG A 11 12.79 -6.71 -17.93
N TRP A 12 12.34 -5.76 -18.74
CA TRP A 12 12.63 -4.34 -18.51
C TRP A 12 12.01 -3.84 -17.21
N ALA A 13 10.76 -4.21 -16.93
CA ALA A 13 10.11 -3.87 -15.66
C ALA A 13 10.86 -4.44 -14.44
N ALA A 14 11.45 -5.64 -14.54
CA ALA A 14 12.24 -6.27 -13.48
C ALA A 14 13.59 -5.57 -13.21
N ILE A 15 14.17 -4.94 -14.25
CA ILE A 15 15.38 -4.12 -14.13
C ILE A 15 15.02 -2.75 -13.55
N ILE A 16 13.98 -2.11 -14.08
CA ILE A 16 13.50 -0.80 -13.61
C ILE A 16 13.07 -0.88 -12.14
N SER A 17 12.40 -1.96 -11.72
CA SER A 17 11.99 -2.12 -10.33
C SER A 17 13.17 -2.16 -9.36
N TYR A 18 14.35 -2.60 -9.80
CA TYR A 18 15.57 -2.52 -8.99
C TYR A 18 15.96 -1.08 -8.76
N VAL A 19 16.02 -0.28 -9.83
CA VAL A 19 16.42 1.12 -9.78
C VAL A 19 15.44 1.90 -8.90
N VAL A 20 14.14 1.66 -9.08
CA VAL A 20 13.08 2.26 -8.24
C VAL A 20 13.22 1.83 -6.77
N GLY A 21 13.48 0.54 -6.51
CA GLY A 21 13.71 0.03 -5.15
C GLY A 21 14.98 0.60 -4.51
N PHE A 22 16.05 0.80 -5.28
CA PHE A 22 17.27 1.43 -4.84
C PHE A 22 17.04 2.90 -4.49
N ILE A 23 16.31 3.62 -5.34
CA ILE A 23 15.92 5.00 -5.07
C ILE A 23 15.12 5.09 -3.78
N TYR A 24 14.15 4.18 -3.59
CA TYR A 24 13.35 4.10 -2.39
C TYR A 24 14.20 3.89 -1.13
N VAL A 25 15.07 2.87 -1.11
CA VAL A 25 15.85 2.55 0.09
C VAL A 25 16.86 3.66 0.41
N LYS A 26 17.65 4.09 -0.58
CA LYS A 26 18.74 5.03 -0.37
C LYS A 26 18.26 6.45 -0.07
N TYR A 27 17.33 6.96 -0.87
CA TYR A 27 16.97 8.38 -0.81
C TYR A 27 15.67 8.62 -0.03
N MET A 28 14.75 7.66 0.00
CA MET A 28 13.41 7.86 0.57
C MET A 28 13.28 7.28 1.98
N ALA A 29 13.69 6.03 2.18
CA ALA A 29 13.48 5.34 3.45
C ALA A 29 14.58 5.68 4.47
N TRP A 30 15.86 5.55 4.09
CA TRP A 30 16.98 5.56 5.05
C TRP A 30 17.96 6.74 4.85
N GLY A 31 17.75 7.56 3.81
CA GLY A 31 18.26 8.93 3.71
C GLY A 31 19.76 9.12 3.91
N GLY A 32 20.61 8.46 3.10
CA GLY A 32 22.03 8.78 3.04
C GLY A 32 22.60 8.63 1.63
N GLY A 33 23.18 9.72 1.11
CA GLY A 33 23.93 9.75 -0.16
C GLY A 33 23.30 10.61 -1.26
N MET A 34 24.14 11.16 -2.15
CA MET A 34 23.97 12.14 -3.28
C MET A 34 23.09 13.38 -3.03
N LEU A 35 22.14 13.29 -2.11
CA LEU A 35 21.29 14.33 -1.56
C LEU A 35 21.60 14.50 -0.06
N ASP A 36 22.87 14.40 0.33
CA ASP A 36 23.41 14.90 1.62
C ASP A 36 23.40 16.44 1.66
N ASN A 37 22.38 17.02 1.05
CA ASN A 37 22.07 18.41 1.11
C ASN A 37 20.94 18.55 2.13
N LYS A 38 21.15 19.43 3.10
CA LYS A 38 20.19 19.77 4.16
C LYS A 38 18.77 19.95 3.63
N PHE A 39 18.62 20.52 2.42
CA PHE A 39 17.34 20.64 1.74
C PHE A 39 16.55 19.32 1.65
N TRP A 40 17.16 18.23 1.19
CA TRP A 40 16.44 16.96 1.01
C TRP A 40 16.16 16.26 2.33
N SER A 41 17.07 16.38 3.31
CA SER A 41 16.84 15.92 4.67
C SER A 41 15.57 16.56 5.25
N ASP A 42 15.45 17.88 5.14
CA ASP A 42 14.35 18.67 5.71
C ASP A 42 13.02 18.49 4.96
N HIS A 43 13.05 18.01 3.70
CA HIS A 43 11.87 17.81 2.84
C HIS A 43 11.60 16.31 2.58
N TYR A 44 11.42 15.53 3.64
CA TYR A 44 11.08 14.10 3.55
C TYR A 44 9.81 13.81 2.74
N GLY A 45 8.78 14.64 2.90
CA GLY A 45 7.53 14.46 2.16
C GLY A 45 7.67 14.68 0.66
N LEU A 46 8.55 15.59 0.22
CA LEU A 46 8.84 15.82 -1.20
C LEU A 46 9.49 14.58 -1.84
N ARG A 47 10.40 13.95 -1.11
CA ARG A 47 11.04 12.68 -1.48
C ARG A 47 9.99 11.58 -1.70
N MET A 48 9.10 11.37 -0.73
CA MET A 48 7.99 10.42 -0.85
C MET A 48 7.05 10.73 -2.03
N CYS A 49 6.79 12.01 -2.31
CA CYS A 49 5.99 12.43 -3.44
C CYS A 49 6.62 12.06 -4.78
N ILE A 50 7.91 12.36 -4.97
CA ILE A 50 8.65 12.03 -6.18
C ILE A 50 8.62 10.52 -6.42
N PHE A 51 8.88 9.72 -5.39
CA PHE A 51 8.79 8.27 -5.51
C PHE A 51 7.37 7.80 -5.83
N GLY A 52 6.35 8.34 -5.16
CA GLY A 52 4.94 8.03 -5.44
C GLY A 52 4.59 8.27 -6.90
N VAL A 53 4.90 9.45 -7.45
CA VAL A 53 4.63 9.79 -8.85
C VAL A 53 5.41 8.88 -9.80
N LEU A 54 6.71 8.71 -9.59
CA LEU A 54 7.55 7.85 -10.43
C LEU A 54 7.07 6.41 -10.45
N PHE A 55 6.76 5.86 -9.27
CA PHE A 55 6.29 4.48 -9.16
C PHE A 55 4.95 4.29 -9.87
N MET A 56 4.01 5.21 -9.70
CA MET A 56 2.69 5.13 -10.35
C MET A 56 2.81 5.23 -11.89
N LEU A 57 3.70 6.09 -12.40
CA LEU A 57 4.02 6.14 -13.83
C LEU A 57 4.61 4.81 -14.33
N CYS A 58 5.53 4.21 -13.57
CA CYS A 58 6.07 2.88 -13.91
C CYS A 58 4.97 1.81 -13.94
N VAL A 59 4.03 1.82 -12.98
CA VAL A 59 2.89 0.89 -12.95
C VAL A 59 2.00 1.08 -14.17
N GLU A 60 1.63 2.31 -14.51
CA GLU A 60 0.80 2.59 -15.69
C GLU A 60 1.46 2.16 -16.99
N LEU A 61 2.74 2.49 -17.18
CA LEU A 61 3.50 2.10 -18.36
C LEU A 61 3.64 0.58 -18.46
N PHE A 62 3.88 -0.09 -17.33
CA PHE A 62 3.99 -1.55 -17.31
C PHE A 62 2.64 -2.20 -17.63
N ALA A 63 1.55 -1.75 -17.00
CA ALA A 63 0.20 -2.26 -17.26
C ALA A 63 -0.20 -2.06 -18.73
N TYR A 64 0.05 -0.86 -19.28
CA TYR A 64 -0.21 -0.55 -20.69
C TYR A 64 0.58 -1.47 -21.63
N LYS A 65 1.90 -1.58 -21.44
CA LYS A 65 2.76 -2.44 -22.29
C LYS A 65 2.50 -3.94 -22.10
N ALA A 66 1.95 -4.35 -20.96
CA ALA A 66 1.50 -5.71 -20.71
C ALA A 66 0.13 -6.01 -21.33
N GLY A 67 -0.53 -5.04 -21.98
CA GLY A 67 -1.84 -5.20 -22.61
C GLY A 67 -3.03 -5.03 -21.66
N VAL A 68 -2.79 -4.60 -20.41
CA VAL A 68 -3.85 -4.34 -19.42
C VAL A 68 -4.22 -2.86 -19.46
N THR A 69 -5.15 -2.52 -20.34
CA THR A 69 -5.70 -1.16 -20.48
C THR A 69 -6.95 -0.97 -19.62
N TYR A 70 -7.36 0.27 -19.37
CA TYR A 70 -8.64 0.56 -18.70
C TYR A 70 -9.84 -0.03 -19.45
N GLN A 71 -9.76 -0.16 -20.78
CA GLN A 71 -10.82 -0.80 -21.54
C GLN A 71 -10.93 -2.29 -21.21
N SER A 72 -9.78 -2.99 -21.16
CA SER A 72 -9.69 -4.41 -20.80
C SER A 72 -10.22 -4.74 -19.40
N LEU A 73 -10.25 -3.77 -18.49
CA LEU A 73 -10.81 -3.96 -17.15
C LEU A 73 -12.32 -4.20 -17.18
N ALA A 74 -13.08 -3.54 -18.07
CA ALA A 74 -14.53 -3.82 -18.13
C ALA A 74 -14.81 -5.17 -18.81
N ASP A 75 -13.96 -5.62 -19.73
CA ASP A 75 -14.08 -6.95 -20.32
C ASP A 75 -13.95 -8.03 -19.23
N LYS A 76 -13.16 -7.74 -18.18
CA LYS A 76 -13.02 -8.55 -16.96
C LYS A 76 -14.09 -8.26 -15.88
N LYS A 77 -15.13 -7.49 -16.19
CA LYS A 77 -16.17 -7.03 -15.24
C LYS A 77 -15.60 -6.27 -14.02
N SER A 78 -14.40 -5.70 -14.15
CA SER A 78 -13.78 -4.87 -13.12
C SER A 78 -14.11 -3.38 -13.30
N SER A 79 -14.03 -2.61 -12.23
CA SER A 79 -14.31 -1.17 -12.26
C SER A 79 -13.22 -0.40 -13.03
N ARG A 80 -13.64 0.44 -13.98
CA ARG A 80 -12.73 1.36 -14.71
C ARG A 80 -12.42 2.63 -13.93
N VAL A 81 -13.34 3.03 -13.05
CA VAL A 81 -13.30 4.32 -12.35
C VAL A 81 -12.50 4.22 -11.05
N GLU A 82 -12.61 3.10 -10.33
CA GLU A 82 -11.91 2.91 -9.05
C GLU A 82 -10.39 3.09 -9.14
N PRO A 83 -9.68 2.52 -10.13
CA PRO A 83 -8.24 2.74 -10.23
C PRO A 83 -7.89 4.22 -10.43
N LEU A 84 -8.73 5.00 -11.13
CA LEU A 84 -8.52 6.44 -11.29
C LEU A 84 -8.75 7.20 -9.98
N ILE A 85 -9.77 6.81 -9.21
CA ILE A 85 -10.02 7.39 -7.88
C ILE A 85 -8.83 7.12 -6.96
N PHE A 86 -8.37 5.87 -6.87
CA PHE A 86 -7.22 5.54 -6.01
C PHE A 86 -5.91 6.16 -6.50
N LEU A 87 -5.70 6.27 -7.82
CA LEU A 87 -4.59 7.04 -8.38
C LEU A 87 -4.64 8.50 -7.92
N GLY A 88 -5.81 9.15 -8.01
CA GLY A 88 -6.04 10.49 -7.51
C GLY A 88 -5.75 10.60 -6.00
N CYS A 89 -6.20 9.63 -5.20
CA CYS A 89 -5.91 9.57 -3.77
C CYS A 89 -4.40 9.48 -3.48
N VAL A 90 -3.67 8.58 -4.16
CA VAL A 90 -2.22 8.44 -4.00
C VAL A 90 -1.52 9.77 -4.34
N LEU A 91 -1.91 10.41 -5.45
CA LEU A 91 -1.33 11.68 -5.87
C LEU A 91 -1.61 12.80 -4.86
N LEU A 92 -2.86 12.93 -4.38
CA LEU A 92 -3.23 13.93 -3.38
C LEU A 92 -2.49 13.70 -2.06
N GLN A 93 -2.39 12.46 -1.59
CA GLN A 93 -1.63 12.13 -0.38
C GLN A 93 -0.14 12.42 -0.56
N SER A 94 0.44 12.06 -1.72
CA SER A 94 1.82 12.36 -2.08
C SER A 94 2.08 13.87 -2.13
N ILE A 95 1.19 14.67 -2.71
CA ILE A 95 1.29 16.13 -2.74
C ILE A 95 1.14 16.71 -1.33
N GLY A 96 0.17 16.23 -0.55
CA GLY A 96 -0.01 16.66 0.84
C GLY A 96 1.24 16.40 1.68
N LEU A 97 1.87 15.24 1.53
CA LEU A 97 3.18 14.96 2.13
C LEU A 97 4.25 15.93 1.64
N ALA A 98 4.34 16.22 0.34
CA ALA A 98 5.34 17.17 -0.19
C ALA A 98 5.19 18.58 0.38
N VAL A 99 3.96 19.05 0.58
CA VAL A 99 3.68 20.42 1.04
C VAL A 99 3.80 20.53 2.56
N TRP A 100 3.30 19.55 3.31
CA TRP A 100 3.16 19.65 4.77
C TRP A 100 4.10 18.74 5.55
N ASN A 101 4.90 17.90 4.89
CA ASN A 101 5.58 16.75 5.51
C ASN A 101 4.56 15.85 6.25
N PHE A 102 5.03 14.99 7.14
CA PHE A 102 4.14 14.27 8.03
C PHE A 102 3.51 15.24 9.02
N HIS A 103 2.22 15.07 9.25
CA HIS A 103 1.56 15.81 10.32
C HIS A 103 2.01 15.25 11.66
N GLU A 104 2.15 16.11 12.67
CA GLU A 104 2.56 15.67 14.01
C GLU A 104 1.61 14.55 14.50
N ASP A 105 2.19 13.49 15.06
CA ASP A 105 1.48 12.30 15.54
C ASP A 105 0.79 11.42 14.49
N TRP A 106 0.91 11.74 13.19
CA TRP A 106 0.29 10.98 12.11
C TRP A 106 1.29 10.12 11.36
N GLU A 107 2.59 10.27 11.56
CA GLU A 107 3.67 9.66 10.76
C GLU A 107 3.38 8.20 10.38
N LEU A 108 3.20 7.33 11.39
CA LEU A 108 2.91 5.92 11.13
C LEU A 108 1.61 5.73 10.35
N ALA A 109 0.52 6.39 10.76
CA ALA A 109 -0.78 6.26 10.11
C ALA A 109 -0.74 6.75 8.64
N GLN A 110 -0.10 7.88 8.37
CA GLN A 110 0.08 8.43 7.03
C GLN A 110 0.91 7.50 6.17
N ILE A 111 2.02 6.97 6.69
CA ILE A 111 2.84 5.98 5.97
C ILE A 111 1.99 4.74 5.64
N PHE A 112 1.28 4.17 6.61
CA PHE A 112 0.47 2.97 6.39
C PHE A 112 -0.65 3.22 5.38
N PHE A 113 -1.45 4.28 5.55
CA PHE A 113 -2.57 4.56 4.63
C PHE A 113 -2.08 4.90 3.23
N TRP A 114 -0.96 5.59 3.09
CA TRP A 114 -0.38 5.88 1.79
C TRP A 114 0.07 4.59 1.06
N HIS A 115 0.78 3.69 1.75
CA HIS A 115 1.16 2.39 1.18
C HIS A 115 -0.05 1.52 0.86
N PHE A 116 -1.05 1.45 1.75
CA PHE A 116 -2.27 0.70 1.47
C PHE A 116 -3.03 1.28 0.28
N THR A 117 -3.11 2.60 0.13
CA THR A 117 -3.75 3.24 -1.02
C THR A 117 -3.03 2.88 -2.33
N ILE A 118 -1.69 2.83 -2.33
CA ILE A 118 -0.89 2.38 -3.48
C ILE A 118 -1.17 0.92 -3.83
N ILE A 119 -1.13 0.02 -2.84
CA ILE A 119 -1.41 -1.40 -3.05
C ILE A 119 -2.82 -1.59 -3.60
N TYR A 120 -3.79 -0.88 -3.03
CA TYR A 120 -5.18 -0.96 -3.44
C TYR A 120 -5.40 -0.41 -4.85
N TYR A 121 -4.72 0.68 -5.21
CA TYR A 121 -4.64 1.16 -6.58
C TYR A 121 -4.12 0.08 -7.54
N ILE A 122 -3.00 -0.60 -7.20
CA ILE A 122 -2.42 -1.63 -8.07
C ILE A 122 -3.42 -2.78 -8.28
N LEU A 123 -4.07 -3.25 -7.22
CA LEU A 123 -5.10 -4.30 -7.32
C LEU A 123 -6.27 -3.86 -8.19
N ALA A 124 -6.77 -2.64 -8.02
CA ALA A 124 -7.82 -2.08 -8.85
C ALA A 124 -7.36 -1.98 -10.32
N ARG A 125 -6.15 -1.46 -10.56
CA ARG A 125 -5.59 -1.19 -11.90
C ARG A 125 -5.30 -2.46 -12.69
N THR A 126 -5.01 -3.56 -12.00
CA THR A 126 -4.76 -4.88 -12.59
C THR A 126 -6.01 -5.77 -12.66
N GLY A 127 -7.11 -5.36 -12.01
CA GLY A 127 -8.36 -6.12 -11.94
C GLY A 127 -8.28 -7.32 -10.99
N LEU A 128 -7.43 -7.26 -9.95
CA LEU A 128 -7.20 -8.35 -8.99
C LEU A 128 -7.91 -8.18 -7.64
N LEU A 129 -8.85 -7.24 -7.52
CA LEU A 129 -9.75 -7.20 -6.37
C LEU A 129 -10.60 -8.48 -6.36
N ALA A 130 -10.76 -9.12 -5.20
CA ALA A 130 -11.41 -10.42 -5.03
C ALA A 130 -12.85 -10.46 -5.57
N ALA A 131 -13.56 -9.33 -5.48
CA ALA A 131 -14.91 -9.14 -6.01
C ALA A 131 -14.96 -8.34 -7.33
N GLY A 132 -13.80 -8.10 -7.98
CA GLY A 132 -13.64 -7.25 -9.17
C GLY A 132 -13.78 -5.74 -8.92
N ARG A 133 -14.14 -5.36 -7.70
CA ARG A 133 -14.34 -3.99 -7.21
C ARG A 133 -14.14 -3.95 -5.70
N SER A 134 -14.03 -2.75 -5.15
CA SER A 134 -13.95 -2.54 -3.71
C SER A 134 -15.19 -3.13 -3.03
N GLY A 135 -15.01 -3.84 -1.92
CA GLY A 135 -16.10 -4.59 -1.32
C GLY A 135 -15.85 -4.99 0.12
N ILE A 136 -16.72 -5.87 0.64
CA ILE A 136 -16.63 -6.33 2.04
C ILE A 136 -15.31 -7.08 2.34
N LEU A 137 -14.69 -7.64 1.30
CA LEU A 137 -13.41 -8.35 1.38
C LEU A 137 -12.19 -7.43 1.28
N PHE A 138 -12.34 -6.11 1.51
CA PHE A 138 -11.23 -5.17 1.33
C PHE A 138 -10.00 -5.49 2.20
N LEU A 139 -10.18 -6.01 3.42
CA LEU A 139 -9.06 -6.43 4.27
C LEU A 139 -8.32 -7.61 3.65
N LEU A 140 -9.06 -8.53 3.03
CA LEU A 140 -8.50 -9.66 2.30
C LEU A 140 -7.79 -9.21 1.02
N ASP A 141 -8.34 -8.21 0.32
CA ASP A 141 -7.68 -7.57 -0.82
C ASP A 141 -6.36 -6.91 -0.39
N CYS A 142 -6.36 -6.14 0.71
CA CYS A 142 -5.16 -5.54 1.27
C CYS A 142 -4.12 -6.60 1.65
N PHE A 143 -4.52 -7.69 2.31
CA PHE A 143 -3.64 -8.81 2.65
C PHE A 143 -3.11 -9.51 1.40
N GLN A 144 -3.96 -9.70 0.39
CA GLN A 144 -3.58 -10.30 -0.89
C GLN A 144 -2.52 -9.45 -1.59
N GLY A 145 -2.72 -8.13 -1.65
CA GLY A 145 -1.77 -7.20 -2.26
C GLY A 145 -0.47 -7.07 -1.45
N PHE A 146 -0.56 -7.02 -0.13
CA PHE A 146 0.61 -6.83 0.72
C PHE A 146 1.45 -8.10 0.89
N CYS A 147 0.83 -9.27 1.04
CA CYS A 147 1.52 -10.53 1.35
C CYS A 147 1.43 -11.54 0.20
N VAL A 148 0.22 -11.91 -0.21
CA VAL A 148 -0.01 -13.11 -1.04
C VAL A 148 0.61 -12.96 -2.42
N ILE A 149 0.33 -11.86 -3.13
CA ILE A 149 0.87 -11.63 -4.48
C ILE A 149 2.40 -11.58 -4.43
N PRO A 150 3.06 -10.76 -3.58
CA PRO A 150 4.52 -10.75 -3.52
C PRO A 150 5.13 -12.12 -3.23
N VAL A 151 4.61 -12.85 -2.23
CA VAL A 151 5.16 -14.16 -1.81
C VAL A 151 4.96 -15.22 -2.87
N MET A 152 3.76 -15.34 -3.46
CA MET A 152 3.48 -16.30 -4.53
C MET A 152 4.28 -16.00 -5.80
N ASN A 153 4.78 -14.78 -5.93
CA ASN A 153 5.59 -14.34 -7.06
C ASN A 153 7.07 -14.11 -6.70
N ILE A 154 7.58 -14.75 -5.64
CA ILE A 154 8.92 -14.47 -5.09
C ILE A 154 10.06 -14.60 -6.12
N PHE A 155 9.99 -15.58 -7.02
CA PHE A 155 11.04 -15.78 -8.04
C PHE A 155 10.74 -15.11 -9.38
N LEU A 156 9.63 -14.38 -9.53
CA LEU A 156 9.22 -13.82 -10.83
C LEU A 156 10.26 -12.87 -11.41
N ARG A 157 10.87 -12.04 -10.56
CA ARG A 157 11.89 -11.08 -10.96
C ARG A 157 13.14 -11.77 -11.52
N VAL A 158 13.59 -12.84 -10.85
CA VAL A 158 14.73 -13.65 -11.30
C VAL A 158 14.40 -14.32 -12.63
N VAL A 159 13.22 -14.92 -12.75
CA VAL A 159 12.76 -15.54 -14.00
C VAL A 159 12.68 -14.51 -15.14
N ALA A 160 12.17 -13.31 -14.87
CA ALA A 160 12.07 -12.24 -15.88
C ALA A 160 13.43 -11.75 -16.38
N VAL A 161 14.44 -11.66 -15.50
CA VAL A 161 15.78 -11.18 -15.86
C VAL A 161 16.62 -12.26 -16.55
N PHE A 162 16.61 -13.49 -16.03
CA PHE A 162 17.60 -14.51 -16.40
C PHE A 162 17.08 -15.56 -17.38
N LYS A 163 15.75 -15.73 -17.54
CA LYS A 163 15.20 -16.70 -18.49
C LYS A 163 15.39 -16.18 -19.92
N ARG A 164 16.27 -16.84 -20.68
CA ARG A 164 16.52 -16.49 -22.09
C ARG A 164 15.27 -16.68 -22.93
N GLU A 165 15.06 -15.78 -23.87
CA GLU A 165 14.02 -15.92 -24.89
C GLU A 165 14.39 -17.07 -25.84
N ALA A 166 13.38 -17.87 -26.19
CA ALA A 166 13.51 -18.78 -27.31
C ALA A 166 13.62 -17.92 -28.57
N LYS A 167 14.74 -18.02 -29.31
CA LYS A 167 14.80 -17.42 -30.64
C LYS A 167 13.94 -18.30 -31.56
N HIS A 168 13.09 -17.69 -32.37
CA HIS A 168 12.38 -18.40 -33.43
C HIS A 168 13.01 -18.04 -34.78
N ASP A 169 13.14 -19.01 -35.68
CA ASP A 169 13.55 -18.75 -37.07
C ASP A 169 12.38 -18.17 -37.90
N GLU A 170 12.64 -17.83 -39.15
CA GLU A 170 11.66 -17.32 -40.11
C GLU A 170 10.50 -18.31 -40.38
N ASN A 171 10.70 -19.59 -40.02
CA ASN A 171 9.73 -20.68 -40.16
C ASN A 171 9.03 -21.02 -38.83
N GLY A 172 9.25 -20.26 -37.76
CA GLY A 172 8.61 -20.44 -36.45
C GLY A 172 9.24 -21.52 -35.55
N ASN A 173 10.34 -22.15 -35.95
CA ASN A 173 11.01 -23.17 -35.14
C ASN A 173 11.87 -22.54 -34.04
N VAL A 174 11.90 -23.17 -32.86
CA VAL A 174 12.75 -22.73 -31.75
C VAL A 174 14.22 -22.98 -32.09
N VAL A 175 14.94 -21.90 -32.41
CA VAL A 175 16.40 -21.90 -32.55
C VAL A 175 17.01 -21.79 -31.15
N PRO A 176 17.81 -22.78 -30.71
CA PRO A 176 18.56 -22.64 -29.47
C PRO A 176 19.48 -21.42 -29.58
N GLY A 177 19.27 -20.44 -28.71
CA GLY A 177 20.07 -19.22 -28.69
C GLY A 177 21.56 -19.59 -28.63
N LYS A 178 22.33 -19.11 -29.61
CA LYS A 178 23.77 -19.39 -29.77
C LYS A 178 24.47 -19.14 -28.43
N LYS A 179 24.74 -20.21 -27.67
CA LYS A 179 25.59 -20.11 -26.49
C LYS A 179 26.95 -19.74 -27.03
N ILE A 180 27.49 -18.59 -26.63
CA ILE A 180 28.90 -18.30 -26.87
C ILE A 180 29.64 -19.46 -26.21
N PRO A 181 30.33 -20.31 -26.97
CA PRO A 181 30.92 -21.50 -26.36
C PRO A 181 31.96 -21.01 -25.36
N ALA A 182 32.08 -21.69 -24.22
CA ALA A 182 33.05 -21.34 -23.18
C ALA A 182 34.46 -21.21 -23.75
N LYS A 183 34.77 -21.96 -24.82
CA LYS A 183 35.98 -21.83 -25.63
C LYS A 183 36.15 -20.44 -26.25
N THR A 184 35.12 -19.83 -26.86
CA THR A 184 35.22 -18.47 -27.42
C THR A 184 35.41 -17.42 -26.33
N VAL A 185 34.73 -17.56 -25.18
CA VAL A 185 34.96 -16.65 -24.04
C VAL A 185 36.40 -16.80 -23.53
N ALA A 186 36.88 -18.03 -23.40
CA ALA A 186 38.26 -18.32 -23.00
C ALA A 186 39.25 -17.77 -24.02
N THR A 187 39.02 -17.93 -25.33
CA THR A 187 39.88 -17.36 -26.38
C THR A 187 39.90 -15.84 -26.31
N ILE A 188 38.75 -15.18 -26.09
CA ILE A 188 38.69 -13.72 -25.91
C ILE A 188 39.50 -13.30 -24.68
N LEU A 189 39.31 -13.95 -23.54
CA LEU A 189 40.04 -13.63 -22.31
C LEU A 189 41.55 -13.86 -22.46
N ILE A 190 41.95 -14.98 -23.08
CA ILE A 190 43.36 -15.29 -23.37
C ILE A 190 43.93 -14.25 -24.34
N SER A 191 43.20 -13.88 -25.39
CA SER A 191 43.65 -12.86 -26.35
C SER A 191 43.79 -11.48 -25.71
N LEU A 192 42.88 -11.11 -24.81
CA LEU A 192 42.94 -9.87 -24.05
C LEU A 192 44.11 -9.88 -23.06
N PHE A 193 44.38 -11.02 -22.43
CA PHE A 193 45.50 -11.19 -21.51
C PHE A 193 46.85 -11.10 -22.23
N ILE A 194 46.98 -11.76 -23.38
CA ILE A 194 48.17 -11.65 -24.23
C ILE A 194 48.34 -10.21 -24.71
N ALA A 195 47.27 -9.56 -25.19
CA ALA A 195 47.30 -8.16 -25.61
C ALA A 195 47.73 -7.24 -24.46
N LEU A 196 47.24 -7.47 -23.24
CA LEU A 196 47.65 -6.73 -22.05
C LEU A 196 49.14 -6.89 -21.77
N ILE A 197 49.68 -8.11 -21.80
CA ILE A 197 51.12 -8.36 -21.59
C ILE A 197 51.95 -7.65 -22.65
N VAL A 198 51.57 -7.77 -23.92
CA VAL A 198 52.28 -7.12 -25.04
C VAL A 198 52.23 -5.59 -24.88
N CYS A 199 51.07 -5.03 -24.53
CA CYS A 199 50.92 -3.61 -24.27
C CYS A 199 51.76 -3.16 -23.07
N MET A 200 51.80 -3.92 -21.97
CA MET A 200 52.63 -3.59 -20.80
C MET A 200 54.12 -3.60 -21.13
N TYR A 201 54.58 -4.59 -21.90
CA TYR A 201 55.97 -4.64 -22.35
C TYR A 201 56.31 -3.48 -23.27
N ALA A 202 55.48 -3.21 -24.28
CA ALA A 202 55.66 -2.06 -25.16
C ALA A 202 55.64 -0.74 -24.38
N PHE A 203 54.76 -0.61 -23.39
CA PHE A 203 54.67 0.54 -22.51
C PHE A 203 55.94 0.76 -21.68
N ALA A 204 56.52 -0.32 -21.13
CA ALA A 204 57.79 -0.25 -20.39
C ALA A 204 58.93 0.23 -21.30
N GLN A 205 59.06 -0.34 -22.49
CA GLN A 205 60.09 0.05 -23.47
C GLN A 205 59.92 1.51 -23.93
N LEU A 206 58.69 1.95 -24.20
CA LEU A 206 58.40 3.33 -24.60
C LEU A 206 58.65 4.33 -23.45
N SER A 207 58.44 3.92 -22.20
CA SER A 207 58.70 4.74 -21.01
C SER A 207 60.20 4.93 -20.74
N GLU A 208 61.01 3.91 -21.01
CA GLU A 208 62.48 4.01 -20.96
C GLU A 208 63.03 4.86 -22.12
N ALA A 209 62.43 4.77 -23.30
CA ALA A 209 62.86 5.51 -24.48
C ALA A 209 62.51 7.02 -24.43
N SER A 210 61.52 7.44 -23.63
CA SER A 210 61.09 8.84 -23.54
C SER A 210 60.67 9.23 -22.13
N GLU A 211 61.40 10.18 -21.55
CA GLU A 211 61.11 10.73 -20.22
C GLU A 211 59.71 11.39 -20.16
N THR A 212 59.24 11.99 -21.26
CA THR A 212 57.89 12.58 -21.32
C THR A 212 56.81 11.50 -21.28
N PHE A 213 57.01 10.37 -21.98
CA PHE A 213 56.06 9.26 -21.97
C PHE A 213 56.03 8.54 -20.62
N GLY A 214 57.20 8.37 -19.97
CA GLY A 214 57.30 7.83 -18.61
C GLY A 214 56.49 8.64 -17.60
N LYS A 215 56.60 9.97 -17.62
CA LYS A 215 55.80 10.87 -16.73
C LYS A 215 54.29 10.74 -16.93
N VAL A 216 53.84 10.52 -18.17
CA VAL A 216 52.40 10.26 -18.46
C VAL A 216 51.97 8.93 -17.85
N GLY A 217 52.83 7.91 -17.93
CA GLY A 217 52.62 6.62 -17.27
C GLY A 217 52.50 6.72 -15.77
N ASP A 218 53.47 7.37 -15.12
CA ASP A 218 53.45 7.55 -13.67
C ASP A 218 52.18 8.28 -13.22
N THR A 219 51.79 9.33 -13.93
CA THR A 219 50.54 10.06 -13.68
C THR A 219 49.31 9.16 -13.85
N PHE A 220 49.28 8.33 -14.90
CA PHE A 220 48.19 7.38 -15.14
C PHE A 220 48.10 6.33 -14.01
N PHE A 221 49.21 5.72 -13.61
CA PHE A 221 49.23 4.71 -12.56
C PHE A 221 48.91 5.30 -11.17
N ILE A 222 49.36 6.52 -10.86
CA ILE A 222 48.99 7.21 -9.62
C ILE A 222 47.48 7.49 -9.60
N ASN A 223 46.90 7.99 -10.70
CA ASN A 223 45.46 8.24 -10.79
C ASN A 223 44.65 6.94 -10.74
N LEU A 224 45.14 5.86 -11.36
CA LEU A 224 44.51 4.54 -11.32
C LEU A 224 44.54 3.96 -9.90
N ASP A 225 45.68 4.07 -9.20
CA ASP A 225 45.84 3.63 -7.81
C ASP A 225 44.92 4.42 -6.87
N LYS A 226 44.84 5.75 -7.05
CA LYS A 226 43.95 6.62 -6.28
C LYS A 226 42.48 6.26 -6.52
N PHE A 227 42.09 6.07 -7.78
CA PHE A 227 40.73 5.67 -8.16
C PHE A 227 40.35 4.33 -7.50
N PHE A 228 41.21 3.30 -7.63
CA PHE A 228 40.91 1.96 -7.12
C PHE A 228 41.02 1.83 -5.62
N LYS A 229 41.90 2.56 -4.92
CA LYS A 229 42.08 2.39 -3.47
C LYS A 229 41.17 3.26 -2.61
N GLN A 230 40.86 4.48 -3.03
CA GLN A 230 40.22 5.45 -2.15
C GLN A 230 38.83 5.82 -2.64
N GLU A 231 38.73 6.42 -3.83
CA GLU A 231 37.44 6.96 -4.30
C GLU A 231 36.42 5.87 -4.66
N PHE A 232 36.85 4.77 -5.28
CA PHE A 232 35.97 3.66 -5.64
C PHE A 232 35.49 2.87 -4.41
N TRP A 233 36.38 2.55 -3.47
CA TRP A 233 36.01 1.76 -2.28
C TRP A 233 35.14 2.57 -1.31
N ASP A 234 35.45 3.84 -1.06
CA ASP A 234 34.64 4.68 -0.16
C ASP A 234 33.21 4.80 -0.68
N TYR A 235 33.04 5.11 -1.97
CA TYR A 235 31.72 5.17 -2.61
C TYR A 235 31.02 3.80 -2.64
N THR A 236 31.75 2.71 -2.92
CA THR A 236 31.14 1.37 -3.02
C THR A 236 30.71 0.84 -1.66
N VAL A 237 31.52 1.02 -0.62
CA VAL A 237 31.21 0.58 0.76
C VAL A 237 30.03 1.36 1.32
N GLU A 238 29.97 2.68 1.11
CA GLU A 238 28.82 3.50 1.51
C GLU A 238 27.52 3.02 0.84
N ASN A 239 27.61 2.60 -0.43
CA ASN A 239 26.44 2.18 -1.20
C ASN A 239 26.10 0.69 -1.09
N ILE A 240 26.98 -0.17 -0.58
CA ILE A 240 26.78 -1.62 -0.59
C ILE A 240 25.56 -2.01 0.26
N VAL A 241 25.35 -1.32 1.39
CA VAL A 241 24.19 -1.52 2.27
C VAL A 241 22.89 -1.18 1.54
N TYR A 242 22.87 -0.08 0.79
CA TYR A 242 21.70 0.32 -0.01
C TYR A 242 21.48 -0.59 -1.23
N ILE A 243 22.55 -1.03 -1.89
CA ILE A 243 22.50 -1.99 -3.00
C ILE A 243 21.88 -3.30 -2.52
N ILE A 244 22.32 -3.83 -1.38
CA ILE A 244 21.78 -5.06 -0.78
C ILE A 244 20.35 -4.84 -0.28
N GLY A 245 20.11 -3.77 0.47
CA GLY A 245 18.78 -3.44 1.03
C GLY A 245 17.72 -3.17 -0.03
N SER A 246 18.12 -2.70 -1.22
CA SER A 246 17.22 -2.49 -2.36
C SER A 246 16.78 -3.78 -3.06
N ILE A 247 17.48 -4.90 -2.84
CA ILE A 247 17.10 -6.18 -3.46
C ILE A 247 15.72 -6.63 -2.94
N PRO A 248 15.46 -6.73 -1.62
CA PRO A 248 14.13 -7.02 -1.09
C PRO A 248 13.05 -6.02 -1.56
N VAL A 249 13.34 -4.73 -1.59
CA VAL A 249 12.35 -3.72 -1.99
C VAL A 249 12.02 -3.82 -3.48
N GLY A 250 13.02 -3.83 -4.35
CA GLY A 250 12.82 -3.98 -5.80
C GLY A 250 12.21 -5.33 -6.18
N TRP A 251 12.45 -6.36 -5.36
CA TRP A 251 11.73 -7.64 -5.42
C TRP A 251 10.25 -7.45 -5.10
N PHE A 252 9.92 -6.88 -3.95
CA PHE A 252 8.54 -6.68 -3.50
C PHE A 252 7.73 -5.88 -4.53
N LEU A 253 8.26 -4.74 -4.99
CA LEU A 253 7.60 -3.88 -5.97
C LEU A 253 7.31 -4.62 -7.29
N PHE A 254 8.27 -5.39 -7.78
CA PHE A 254 8.08 -6.17 -9.02
C PHE A 254 7.14 -7.34 -8.84
N SER A 255 7.27 -8.08 -7.75
CA SER A 255 6.42 -9.24 -7.46
C SER A 255 4.97 -8.80 -7.26
N LEU A 256 4.74 -7.63 -6.65
CA LEU A 256 3.42 -7.03 -6.54
C LEU A 256 2.84 -6.68 -7.92
N VAL A 257 3.50 -5.83 -8.70
CA VAL A 257 2.93 -5.32 -9.97
C VAL A 257 3.01 -6.36 -11.08
N GLY A 258 4.17 -6.96 -11.28
CA GLY A 258 4.41 -8.01 -12.27
C GLY A 258 3.66 -9.29 -11.93
N GLY A 259 3.61 -9.69 -10.67
CA GLY A 259 2.76 -10.80 -10.23
C GLY A 259 1.30 -10.50 -10.46
N ALA A 260 0.85 -9.27 -10.16
CA ALA A 260 -0.52 -8.88 -10.43
C ALA A 260 -0.88 -8.92 -11.93
N LEU A 261 0.00 -8.41 -12.80
CA LEU A 261 -0.21 -8.41 -14.26
C LEU A 261 -0.08 -9.79 -14.90
N ASN A 262 0.72 -10.68 -14.33
CA ASN A 262 0.92 -12.04 -14.84
C ASN A 262 -0.25 -12.98 -14.53
N ASN A 263 -1.12 -12.59 -13.59
CA ASN A 263 -2.29 -13.36 -13.19
C ASN A 263 -3.57 -12.80 -13.80
N ASN A 264 -4.44 -13.70 -14.28
CA ASN A 264 -5.72 -13.33 -14.88
C ASN A 264 -6.88 -13.28 -13.87
N LYS A 265 -6.66 -13.78 -12.65
CA LYS A 265 -7.64 -13.85 -11.57
C LYS A 265 -6.95 -13.58 -10.22
N PRO A 266 -7.67 -13.01 -9.24
CA PRO A 266 -7.20 -12.93 -7.85
C PRO A 266 -6.77 -14.31 -7.32
N TYR A 267 -5.77 -14.33 -6.45
CA TYR A 267 -5.37 -15.57 -5.76
C TYR A 267 -6.47 -16.04 -4.81
N ILE A 268 -7.08 -15.10 -4.11
CA ILE A 268 -8.21 -15.34 -3.23
C ILE A 268 -9.42 -14.68 -3.90
N THR A 269 -10.23 -15.51 -4.55
CA THR A 269 -11.47 -15.05 -5.17
C THR A 269 -12.59 -15.00 -4.14
N ARG A 270 -13.62 -14.18 -4.39
CA ARG A 270 -14.82 -14.17 -3.54
C ARG A 270 -15.42 -15.57 -3.40
N ASP A 271 -15.61 -16.27 -4.52
CA ASP A 271 -16.28 -17.58 -4.53
C ASP A 271 -15.45 -18.64 -3.80
N GLY A 272 -14.12 -18.65 -4.01
CA GLY A 272 -13.23 -19.57 -3.30
C GLY A 272 -13.12 -19.25 -1.80
N PHE A 273 -13.17 -17.98 -1.40
CA PHE A 273 -13.24 -17.61 0.01
C PHE A 273 -14.55 -18.08 0.64
N GLU A 274 -15.67 -17.89 -0.07
CA GLU A 274 -16.99 -18.33 0.39
C GLU A 274 -17.07 -19.87 0.51
N GLU A 275 -16.46 -20.61 -0.41
CA GLU A 275 -16.34 -22.07 -0.36
C GLU A 275 -15.53 -22.55 0.86
N GLU A 276 -14.36 -21.98 1.11
CA GLU A 276 -13.52 -22.34 2.28
C GLU A 276 -14.19 -21.96 3.62
N THR A 277 -14.97 -20.86 3.66
CA THR A 277 -15.66 -20.44 4.89
C THR A 277 -17.02 -21.11 5.09
N GLN A 278 -17.55 -21.88 4.13
CA GLN A 278 -18.83 -22.59 4.29
C GLN A 278 -18.82 -23.50 5.53
N GLY A 279 -17.69 -24.13 5.83
CA GLY A 279 -17.52 -24.95 7.04
C GLY A 279 -17.68 -24.16 8.34
N CYS A 280 -17.45 -22.85 8.33
CA CYS A 280 -17.62 -21.95 9.47
C CYS A 280 -19.03 -21.36 9.57
N HIS A 281 -19.88 -21.50 8.54
CA HIS A 281 -21.26 -20.98 8.50
C HIS A 281 -22.23 -21.85 9.31
N GLN A 282 -21.90 -22.16 10.57
CA GLN A 282 -22.65 -23.12 11.38
C GLN A 282 -23.57 -22.47 12.40
N LEU A 283 -23.42 -21.18 12.70
CA LEU A 283 -24.15 -20.55 13.80
C LEU A 283 -25.67 -20.51 13.50
N PRO A 284 -26.52 -21.09 14.38
CA PRO A 284 -27.96 -20.98 14.26
C PRO A 284 -28.43 -19.53 14.36
N ALA A 285 -29.52 -19.19 13.67
CA ALA A 285 -30.11 -17.85 13.72
C ALA A 285 -30.46 -17.41 15.16
N TYR A 286 -30.80 -18.36 16.04
CA TYR A 286 -31.08 -18.11 17.46
C TYR A 286 -29.92 -17.50 18.24
N SER A 287 -28.68 -17.90 17.95
CA SER A 287 -27.51 -17.31 18.60
C SER A 287 -27.34 -15.83 18.24
N ALA A 288 -27.62 -15.45 16.99
CA ALA A 288 -27.58 -14.06 16.55
C ALA A 288 -28.68 -13.21 17.23
N TYR A 289 -29.88 -13.76 17.41
CA TYR A 289 -30.95 -13.06 18.15
C TYR A 289 -30.57 -12.78 19.59
N ILE A 290 -30.01 -13.77 20.29
CA ILE A 290 -29.62 -13.62 21.69
C ILE A 290 -28.51 -12.56 21.80
N ILE A 291 -27.45 -12.66 21.00
CA ILE A 291 -26.33 -11.72 21.07
C ILE A 291 -26.78 -10.29 20.75
N ILE A 292 -27.42 -10.07 19.59
CA ILE A 292 -27.83 -8.72 19.17
C ILE A 292 -28.92 -8.19 20.11
N GLY A 293 -29.84 -9.04 20.54
CA GLY A 293 -30.92 -8.69 21.47
C GLY A 293 -30.39 -8.26 22.83
N SER A 294 -29.47 -9.01 23.41
CA SER A 294 -28.82 -8.66 24.68
C SER A 294 -28.05 -7.34 24.58
N VAL A 295 -27.32 -7.11 23.48
CA VAL A 295 -26.60 -5.86 23.28
C VAL A 295 -27.56 -4.67 23.12
N CYS A 296 -28.65 -4.83 22.35
CA CYS A 296 -29.70 -3.80 22.23
C CYS A 296 -30.38 -3.50 23.57
N LEU A 297 -30.62 -4.52 24.41
CA LEU A 297 -31.16 -4.34 25.75
C LEU A 297 -30.21 -3.52 26.61
N LEU A 298 -28.92 -3.86 26.63
CA LEU A 298 -27.89 -3.11 27.35
C LEU A 298 -27.82 -1.64 26.90
N TYR A 299 -27.91 -1.38 25.59
CA TYR A 299 -27.92 -0.01 25.07
C TYR A 299 -29.17 0.76 25.46
N THR A 300 -30.33 0.09 25.47
CA THR A 300 -31.59 0.68 25.92
C THR A 300 -31.52 1.03 27.41
N LEU A 301 -30.98 0.12 28.23
CA LEU A 301 -30.78 0.34 29.67
C LEU A 301 -29.81 1.52 29.90
N PHE A 302 -28.68 1.54 29.21
CA PHE A 302 -27.71 2.63 29.28
C PHE A 302 -28.32 3.98 28.90
N LEU A 303 -29.09 4.04 27.81
CA LEU A 303 -29.75 5.28 27.39
C LEU A 303 -30.83 5.69 28.39
N GLY A 304 -31.58 4.72 28.93
CA GLY A 304 -32.57 4.95 29.99
C GLY A 304 -31.95 5.55 31.25
N THR A 305 -30.83 4.99 31.73
CA THR A 305 -30.10 5.54 32.88
C THR A 305 -29.51 6.92 32.57
N ALA A 306 -28.98 7.13 31.36
CA ALA A 306 -28.45 8.43 30.97
C ALA A 306 -29.54 9.53 30.91
N ILE A 307 -30.73 9.21 30.41
CA ILE A 307 -31.89 10.12 30.42
C ILE A 307 -32.35 10.39 31.86
N TYR A 308 -32.42 9.35 32.70
CA TYR A 308 -32.78 9.48 34.11
C TYR A 308 -31.81 10.40 34.86
N ASP A 309 -30.49 10.20 34.67
CA ASP A 309 -29.46 11.04 35.28
C ASP A 309 -29.55 12.48 34.81
N PHE A 310 -29.77 12.69 33.50
CA PHE A 310 -29.94 14.03 32.94
C PHE A 310 -31.16 14.76 33.51
N ALA A 311 -32.30 14.06 33.60
CA ALA A 311 -33.57 14.62 34.08
C ALA A 311 -33.54 14.95 35.59
N ASN A 312 -32.97 14.07 36.42
CA ASN A 312 -33.03 14.20 37.88
C ASN A 312 -31.85 14.95 38.50
N HIS A 313 -30.67 14.92 37.88
CA HIS A 313 -29.46 15.54 38.44
C HIS A 313 -29.05 16.85 37.73
N LYS A 314 -29.96 17.45 36.94
CA LYS A 314 -29.69 18.63 36.08
C LYS A 314 -28.32 18.51 35.43
N GLY A 315 -28.18 17.45 34.60
CA GLY A 315 -27.00 17.00 33.86
C GLY A 315 -25.65 17.50 34.40
N LEU A 316 -24.84 16.65 35.03
CA LEU A 316 -23.51 17.01 35.58
C LEU A 316 -22.69 17.89 34.63
N PHE A 317 -22.87 19.21 34.70
CA PHE A 317 -22.08 20.17 33.97
C PHE A 317 -20.75 20.23 34.70
N ALA A 318 -19.67 19.95 33.97
CA ALA A 318 -18.34 20.01 34.56
C ALA A 318 -18.07 21.43 35.08
N ALA A 319 -17.50 21.53 36.28
CA ALA A 319 -17.25 22.83 36.91
C ALA A 319 -16.14 23.60 36.18
N THR A 320 -15.29 22.89 35.44
CA THR A 320 -14.19 23.48 34.68
C THR A 320 -14.14 22.94 33.25
N ALA A 321 -13.58 23.75 32.33
CA ALA A 321 -13.34 23.36 30.95
C ALA A 321 -12.42 22.13 30.81
N HIS A 322 -11.47 21.97 31.73
CA HIS A 322 -10.60 20.79 31.80
C HIS A 322 -11.38 19.52 32.17
N GLU A 323 -12.19 19.57 33.22
CA GLU A 323 -13.03 18.44 33.64
C GLU A 323 -14.03 18.04 32.54
N ALA A 324 -14.65 19.03 31.87
CA ALA A 324 -15.54 18.80 30.73
C ALA A 324 -14.85 17.99 29.63
N SER A 325 -13.60 18.35 29.35
CA SER A 325 -12.82 17.77 28.26
C SER A 325 -12.27 16.39 28.57
N VAL A 326 -11.79 16.15 29.80
CA VAL A 326 -11.37 14.81 30.23
C VAL A 326 -12.55 13.84 30.17
N ARG A 327 -13.72 14.27 30.64
CA ARG A 327 -14.96 13.50 30.55
C ARG A 327 -15.37 13.25 29.08
N ALA A 328 -15.33 14.27 28.25
CA ALA A 328 -15.69 14.18 26.83
C ALA A 328 -14.79 13.20 26.06
N VAL A 329 -13.47 13.25 26.26
CA VAL A 329 -12.51 12.35 25.61
C VAL A 329 -12.66 10.92 26.11
N GLY A 330 -12.83 10.70 27.42
CA GLY A 330 -13.07 9.37 27.98
C GLY A 330 -14.38 8.75 27.46
N SER A 331 -15.43 9.56 27.37
CA SER A 331 -16.71 9.16 26.79
C SER A 331 -16.58 8.86 25.29
N PHE A 332 -15.88 9.71 24.53
CA PHE A 332 -15.59 9.52 23.10
C PHE A 332 -14.98 8.14 22.82
N TRP A 333 -13.88 7.78 23.49
CA TRP A 333 -13.22 6.49 23.24
C TRP A 333 -14.07 5.29 23.66
N SER A 334 -14.89 5.45 24.70
CA SER A 334 -15.79 4.38 25.15
C SER A 334 -16.91 4.16 24.14
N LEU A 335 -17.53 5.24 23.65
CA LEU A 335 -18.57 5.19 22.62
C LEU A 335 -18.03 4.62 21.30
N ILE A 336 -16.85 5.05 20.85
CA ILE A 336 -16.22 4.50 19.64
C ILE A 336 -15.97 3.00 19.77
N ARG A 337 -15.43 2.52 20.91
CA ARG A 337 -15.21 1.08 21.13
C ARG A 337 -16.51 0.28 21.07
N VAL A 338 -17.59 0.81 21.62
CA VAL A 338 -18.94 0.21 21.56
C VAL A 338 -19.46 0.17 20.11
N VAL A 339 -19.25 1.24 19.33
CA VAL A 339 -19.63 1.25 17.91
C VAL A 339 -18.81 0.25 17.10
N LEU A 340 -17.49 0.18 17.31
CA LEU A 340 -16.62 -0.80 16.65
C LEU A 340 -17.00 -2.25 17.00
N LEU A 341 -17.46 -2.51 18.23
CA LEU A 341 -18.02 -3.80 18.61
C LEU A 341 -19.24 -4.16 17.75
N ASN A 342 -20.13 -3.22 17.44
CA ASN A 342 -21.29 -3.47 16.56
C ASN A 342 -20.88 -3.81 15.13
N PHE A 343 -19.85 -3.13 14.61
CA PHE A 343 -19.25 -3.49 13.32
C PHE A 343 -18.62 -4.89 13.36
N ALA A 344 -17.93 -5.25 14.45
CA ALA A 344 -17.35 -6.57 14.63
C ALA A 344 -18.42 -7.66 14.72
N ILE A 345 -19.52 -7.43 15.44
CA ILE A 345 -20.68 -8.35 15.50
C ILE A 345 -21.27 -8.56 14.10
N LEU A 346 -21.46 -7.49 13.32
CA LEU A 346 -21.96 -7.59 11.95
C LEU A 346 -21.00 -8.36 11.04
N ALA A 347 -19.70 -8.05 11.11
CA ALA A 347 -18.67 -8.71 10.31
C ALA A 347 -18.56 -10.20 10.65
N ALA A 348 -18.50 -10.55 11.95
CA ALA A 348 -18.52 -11.93 12.42
C ALA A 348 -19.78 -12.66 11.96
N SER A 349 -20.94 -12.00 12.03
CA SER A 349 -22.20 -12.60 11.56
C SER A 349 -22.21 -12.85 10.05
N CYS A 350 -21.52 -12.03 9.25
CA CYS A 350 -21.36 -12.27 7.81
C CYS A 350 -20.43 -13.46 7.51
N LEU A 351 -19.51 -13.80 8.41
CA LEU A 351 -18.53 -14.88 8.24
C LEU A 351 -18.97 -16.21 8.87
N PHE A 352 -19.85 -16.19 9.87
CA PHE A 352 -20.21 -17.38 10.65
C PHE A 352 -21.69 -17.79 10.54
N SER A 353 -22.56 -16.90 10.05
CA SER A 353 -24.00 -17.20 9.95
C SER A 353 -24.35 -17.85 8.61
N ARG A 354 -25.31 -18.78 8.65
CA ARG A 354 -25.87 -19.44 7.45
C ARG A 354 -26.55 -18.48 6.49
N LYS A 355 -27.13 -17.41 7.02
CA LYS A 355 -27.85 -16.38 6.26
C LYS A 355 -27.39 -15.02 6.73
N ALA A 356 -27.34 -14.05 5.83
CA ALA A 356 -27.03 -12.69 6.22
C ALA A 356 -28.12 -12.14 7.16
N LEU A 357 -27.71 -11.39 8.19
CA LEU A 357 -28.62 -10.88 9.23
C LEU A 357 -29.78 -10.02 8.70
N TRP A 358 -29.65 -9.43 7.52
CA TRP A 358 -30.69 -8.56 6.94
C TRP A 358 -31.68 -9.31 6.02
N GLU A 359 -31.54 -10.63 5.83
CA GLU A 359 -32.45 -11.43 5.01
C GLU A 359 -33.76 -11.74 5.73
N GLU A 360 -33.68 -12.19 6.99
CA GLU A 360 -34.85 -12.49 7.81
C GLU A 360 -35.43 -11.21 8.43
N LYS A 361 -36.77 -11.11 8.51
CA LYS A 361 -37.46 -9.88 8.93
C LYS A 361 -37.09 -9.46 10.37
N ILE A 362 -37.03 -10.42 11.30
CA ILE A 362 -36.77 -10.15 12.72
C ILE A 362 -35.31 -9.74 12.92
N THR A 363 -34.34 -10.48 12.37
CA THR A 363 -32.91 -10.12 12.49
C THR A 363 -32.62 -8.79 11.81
N ARG A 364 -33.30 -8.49 10.69
CA ARG A 364 -33.17 -7.19 10.01
C ARG A 364 -33.60 -6.03 10.90
N ILE A 365 -34.73 -6.16 11.60
CA ILE A 365 -35.18 -5.12 12.54
C ILE A 365 -34.17 -5.00 13.68
N LEU A 366 -33.71 -6.11 14.24
CA LEU A 366 -32.82 -6.13 15.39
C LEU A 366 -31.44 -5.52 15.07
N VAL A 367 -30.86 -5.85 13.91
CA VAL A 367 -29.59 -5.26 13.45
C VAL A 367 -29.78 -3.79 13.07
N THR A 368 -30.96 -3.39 12.59
CA THR A 368 -31.28 -1.99 12.33
C THR A 368 -31.30 -1.20 13.63
N VAL A 369 -31.98 -1.70 14.67
CA VAL A 369 -31.99 -1.09 16.00
C VAL A 369 -30.57 -0.98 16.56
N LEU A 370 -29.76 -2.04 16.43
CA LEU A 370 -28.36 -2.03 16.85
C LEU A 370 -27.57 -0.90 16.16
N PHE A 371 -27.72 -0.74 14.85
CA PHE A 371 -27.02 0.29 14.09
C PHE A 371 -27.60 1.70 14.27
N VAL A 372 -28.87 1.84 14.66
CA VAL A 372 -29.45 3.12 15.10
C VAL A 372 -28.82 3.55 16.43
N PHE A 373 -28.64 2.63 17.38
CA PHE A 373 -27.87 2.91 18.59
C PHE A 373 -26.42 3.26 18.26
N ALA A 374 -25.77 2.48 17.39
CA ALA A 374 -24.40 2.76 16.97
C ALA A 374 -24.25 4.15 16.33
N LEU A 375 -25.20 4.55 15.49
CA LEU A 375 -25.25 5.89 14.89
C LEU A 375 -25.41 6.96 15.97
N GLY A 376 -26.33 6.77 16.92
CA GLY A 376 -26.52 7.69 18.05
C GLY A 376 -25.25 7.84 18.89
N PHE A 377 -24.58 6.75 19.23
CA PHE A 377 -23.30 6.77 19.95
C PHE A 377 -22.18 7.42 19.16
N ALA A 378 -22.11 7.20 17.85
CA ALA A 378 -21.13 7.87 16.98
C ALA A 378 -21.38 9.38 16.89
N ILE A 379 -22.64 9.82 16.82
CA ILE A 379 -23.01 11.25 16.85
C ILE A 379 -22.66 11.85 18.23
N LEU A 380 -22.97 11.18 19.34
CA LEU A 380 -22.59 11.63 20.68
C LEU A 380 -21.06 11.73 20.82
N ALA A 381 -20.32 10.76 20.30
CA ALA A 381 -18.86 10.79 20.26
C ALA A 381 -18.36 11.99 19.45
N ALA A 382 -18.94 12.26 18.28
CA ALA A 382 -18.63 13.44 17.47
C ALA A 382 -18.96 14.76 18.20
N CYS A 383 -20.10 14.84 18.90
CA CYS A 383 -20.43 16.02 19.72
C CYS A 383 -19.44 16.23 20.86
N ASN A 384 -19.02 15.16 21.55
CA ASN A 384 -18.02 15.25 22.61
C ASN A 384 -16.65 15.69 22.07
N LEU A 385 -16.24 15.16 20.92
CA LEU A 385 -14.96 15.49 20.31
C LEU A 385 -14.98 16.89 19.67
N CYS A 386 -15.89 17.15 18.75
CA CYS A 386 -15.95 18.40 17.98
C CYS A 386 -16.58 19.54 18.76
N GLY A 387 -17.68 19.27 19.48
CA GLY A 387 -18.47 20.28 20.17
C GLY A 387 -17.90 20.71 21.52
N VAL A 388 -17.22 19.81 22.24
CA VAL A 388 -16.61 20.12 23.55
C VAL A 388 -15.10 20.22 23.42
N TYR A 389 -14.43 19.14 23.02
CA TYR A 389 -12.98 19.07 23.13
C TYR A 389 -12.24 19.99 22.14
N ILE A 390 -12.59 19.96 20.86
CA ILE A 390 -12.02 20.86 19.84
C ILE A 390 -12.45 22.30 20.07
N ALA A 391 -13.71 22.54 20.46
CA ALA A 391 -14.20 23.89 20.71
C ALA A 391 -13.45 24.59 21.87
N ILE A 392 -13.10 23.86 22.93
CA ILE A 392 -12.39 24.41 24.10
C ILE A 392 -10.88 24.53 23.85
N PHE A 393 -10.25 23.52 23.24
CA PHE A 393 -8.79 23.43 23.16
C PHE A 393 -8.22 23.69 21.76
N GLY A 394 -9.05 23.98 20.76
CA GLY A 394 -8.65 24.26 19.39
C GLY A 394 -8.40 23.02 18.52
N ILE A 395 -7.95 23.28 17.29
CA ILE A 395 -7.61 22.25 16.31
C ILE A 395 -6.18 21.74 16.58
N THR A 396 -6.01 20.43 16.56
CA THR A 396 -4.69 19.78 16.56
C THR A 396 -4.72 18.57 15.62
N PRO A 397 -3.57 18.10 15.11
CA PRO A 397 -3.50 16.92 14.26
C PRO A 397 -4.24 15.71 14.83
N ARG A 398 -3.98 15.32 16.08
CA ARG A 398 -4.67 14.16 16.70
C ARG A 398 -6.20 14.30 16.69
N ARG A 399 -6.72 15.51 16.90
CA ARG A 399 -8.16 15.79 16.96
C ARG A 399 -8.77 15.76 15.57
N ILE A 400 -8.09 16.25 14.54
CA ILE A 400 -8.54 16.15 13.15
C ILE A 400 -8.58 14.68 12.70
N MET A 401 -7.58 13.87 13.06
CA MET A 401 -7.59 12.44 12.74
C MET A 401 -8.77 11.73 13.40
N SER A 402 -8.98 11.99 14.70
CA SER A 402 -10.10 11.43 15.46
C SER A 402 -11.44 11.88 14.89
N SER A 403 -11.52 13.13 14.40
CA SER A 403 -12.72 13.68 13.74
C SER A 403 -12.98 12.98 12.40
N TRP A 404 -11.92 12.77 11.60
CA TRP A 404 -12.03 12.01 10.36
C TRP A 404 -12.50 10.57 10.60
N VAL A 405 -11.98 9.89 11.63
CA VAL A 405 -12.41 8.54 12.01
C VAL A 405 -13.89 8.53 12.39
N VAL A 406 -14.34 9.40 13.30
CA VAL A 406 -15.75 9.40 13.74
C VAL A 406 -16.72 9.76 12.61
N MET A 407 -16.34 10.68 11.73
CA MET A 407 -17.17 11.03 10.56
C MET A 407 -17.31 9.86 9.60
N ASN A 408 -16.23 9.10 9.37
CA ASN A 408 -16.31 7.86 8.60
C ASN A 408 -17.20 6.82 9.29
N VAL A 409 -17.06 6.62 10.60
CA VAL A 409 -17.91 5.70 11.36
C VAL A 409 -19.39 6.06 11.22
N ILE A 410 -19.76 7.33 11.35
CA ILE A 410 -21.13 7.83 11.14
C ILE A 410 -21.62 7.49 9.72
N ALA A 411 -20.81 7.81 8.70
CA ALA A 411 -21.16 7.51 7.32
C ALA A 411 -21.37 6.00 7.08
N TRP A 412 -20.50 5.16 7.64
CA TRP A 412 -20.63 3.71 7.58
C TRP A 412 -21.89 3.19 8.29
N CYS A 413 -22.26 3.75 9.44
CA CYS A 413 -23.52 3.40 10.11
C CYS A 413 -24.73 3.71 9.20
N ILE A 414 -24.77 4.90 8.59
CA ILE A 414 -25.84 5.30 7.67
C ILE A 414 -25.89 4.37 6.45
N LEU A 415 -24.74 4.12 5.82
CA LEU A 415 -24.64 3.22 4.65
C LEU A 415 -25.11 1.80 4.97
N LEU A 416 -24.82 1.28 6.17
CA LEU A 416 -25.27 -0.04 6.60
C LEU A 416 -26.77 -0.09 6.88
N ILE A 417 -27.33 0.92 7.55
CA ILE A 417 -28.78 1.03 7.75
C ILE A 417 -29.49 1.03 6.40
N VAL A 418 -29.02 1.83 5.44
CA VAL A 418 -29.60 1.83 4.07
C VAL A 418 -29.44 0.47 3.41
N ARG A 419 -28.26 -0.18 3.54
CA ARG A 419 -27.98 -1.50 2.96
C ARG A 419 -28.92 -2.59 3.46
N PHE A 420 -29.37 -2.54 4.71
CA PHE A 420 -30.27 -3.54 5.26
C PHE A 420 -31.62 -3.58 4.56
N TYR A 421 -32.04 -2.47 3.95
CA TYR A 421 -33.33 -2.36 3.24
C TYR A 421 -33.18 -2.24 1.72
N LYS A 422 -32.05 -1.70 1.24
CA LYS A 422 -31.78 -1.51 -0.20
C LYS A 422 -30.47 -2.20 -0.57
N LYS A 423 -30.47 -2.95 -1.68
CA LYS A 423 -29.24 -3.55 -2.23
C LYS A 423 -28.33 -2.47 -2.82
N ILE A 424 -27.49 -1.88 -1.96
CA ILE A 424 -26.46 -0.92 -2.34
C ILE A 424 -25.05 -1.49 -2.07
N PRO A 425 -24.04 -1.11 -2.85
CA PRO A 425 -22.66 -1.52 -2.60
C PRO A 425 -22.03 -0.69 -1.45
N ALA A 426 -22.61 -0.75 -0.25
CA ALA A 426 -22.23 0.09 0.88
C ALA A 426 -20.74 0.03 1.22
N ALA A 427 -20.14 -1.17 1.18
CA ALA A 427 -18.71 -1.34 1.46
C ALA A 427 -17.84 -0.62 0.41
N GLN A 428 -18.19 -0.71 -0.87
CA GLN A 428 -17.49 -0.02 -1.96
C GLN A 428 -17.53 1.50 -1.74
N ILE A 429 -18.72 2.04 -1.47
CA ILE A 429 -18.93 3.48 -1.22
C ILE A 429 -18.15 3.92 0.02
N GLY A 430 -18.22 3.16 1.11
CA GLY A 430 -17.53 3.47 2.36
C GLY A 430 -16.01 3.47 2.24
N ILE A 431 -15.42 2.54 1.48
CA ILE A 431 -13.97 2.48 1.24
C ILE A 431 -13.52 3.67 0.38
N ILE A 432 -14.26 3.95 -0.70
CA ILE A 432 -13.96 5.10 -1.57
C ILE A 432 -14.07 6.41 -0.77
N LEU A 433 -15.13 6.57 0.03
CA LEU A 433 -15.32 7.73 0.89
C LEU A 433 -14.16 7.88 1.89
N ALA A 434 -13.73 6.79 2.53
CA ALA A 434 -12.62 6.82 3.47
C ALA A 434 -11.31 7.22 2.78
N ALA A 435 -11.00 6.64 1.62
CA ALA A 435 -9.79 6.96 0.86
C ALA A 435 -9.77 8.41 0.36
N VAL A 436 -10.89 8.88 -0.21
CA VAL A 436 -11.00 10.26 -0.73
C VAL A 436 -10.98 11.27 0.41
N SER A 437 -11.75 11.05 1.47
CA SER A 437 -11.78 11.97 2.61
C SER A 437 -10.45 12.03 3.35
N PHE A 438 -9.75 10.90 3.52
CA PHE A 438 -8.40 10.89 4.08
C PHE A 438 -7.44 11.70 3.23
N SER A 439 -7.45 11.47 1.92
CA SER A 439 -6.59 12.19 0.96
C SER A 439 -6.86 13.70 0.98
N ALA A 440 -8.12 14.10 1.11
CA ALA A 440 -8.49 15.50 1.25
C ALA A 440 -7.97 16.10 2.56
N VAL A 441 -8.13 15.39 3.69
CA VAL A 441 -7.66 15.86 5.00
C VAL A 441 -6.14 16.05 5.01
N VAL A 442 -5.37 15.13 4.42
CA VAL A 442 -3.90 15.21 4.34
C VAL A 442 -3.41 16.44 3.55
N CYS A 443 -4.26 17.06 2.71
CA CYS A 443 -3.90 18.25 1.95
C CYS A 443 -4.02 19.56 2.74
N PHE A 444 -4.60 19.55 3.94
CA PHE A 444 -4.78 20.75 4.76
C PHE A 444 -3.68 20.89 5.82
N LYS A 445 -3.34 22.13 6.16
CA LYS A 445 -2.47 22.43 7.30
C LYS A 445 -3.29 22.54 8.57
N PHE A 446 -2.85 21.92 9.66
CA PHE A 446 -3.47 22.02 10.98
C PHE A 446 -2.48 21.72 12.10
#